data_AF-A0A645GG64-F1
#
_entry.id   AF-A0A645GG64-F1
#
_cell.length_a   1.000
_cell.length_b   1.000
_cell.length_c   1.000
_cell.angle_alpha   90.00
_cell.angle_beta   90.00
_cell.angle_gamma   90.00
#
_symmetry.space_group_name_H-M   'P 1'
#
loop_
_entity.id
_entity.type
_entity.pdbx_description
1 polymer ?
#
loop_
_entity_poly.entity_id
_entity_poly.type
_entity_poly.pdbx_seq_one_letter_code
_entity_poly.pdbx_strand_id
1 'polypeptide(L)' 'MRRLKRVHGLLRSTPGNDHFCFMIFENGHRHFLDFPNDTTGVNQALIGQLADLVGAENVQVETIKLQ' A
#
# COMPACT_ATOMS: atom_id res chain seq x y z
N MET A 1 5.37 -14.72 4.31
CA MET A 1 5.60 -13.57 5.22
C MET A 1 6.68 -12.57 4.80
N ARG A 2 7.74 -12.93 4.05
CA ARG A 2 8.83 -11.98 3.70
C ARG A 2 8.40 -10.82 2.80
N ARG A 3 7.53 -11.07 1.80
CA ARG A 3 7.08 -10.03 0.84
C ARG A 3 6.26 -8.94 1.53
N LEU A 4 5.29 -9.32 2.37
CA LEU A 4 4.45 -8.38 3.12
C LEU A 4 5.27 -7.43 4.02
N LYS A 5 6.24 -7.98 4.75
CA LYS A 5 7.15 -7.17 5.59
C LYS A 5 7.97 -6.18 4.75
N ARG A 6 8.39 -6.57 3.54
CA ARG A 6 9.13 -5.68 2.63
C ARG A 6 8.24 -4.56 2.09
N VAL A 7 7.01 -4.87 1.67
CA VAL A 7 6.03 -3.87 1.21
C VAL A 7 5.74 -2.87 2.31
N HIS A 8 5.42 -3.34 3.52
CA HIS A 8 5.14 -2.50 4.68
C HIS A 8 6.34 -1.62 5.05
N GLY A 9 7.55 -2.20 5.10
CA GLY A 9 8.77 -1.44 5.37
C GLY A 9 9.07 -0.38 4.31
N LEU A 10 8.79 -0.69 3.03
CA LEU A 10 8.96 0.26 1.93
C LEU A 10 7.97 1.44 2.03
N LEU A 11 6.69 1.18 2.30
CA LEU A 11 5.70 2.24 2.54
C LEU A 11 6.13 3.14 3.71
N ARG A 12 6.55 2.56 4.83
CA ARG A 12 7.04 3.33 5.99
C ARG A 12 8.35 4.07 5.77
N SER A 13 9.12 3.71 4.73
CA SER A 13 10.40 4.37 4.44
C SER A 13 10.24 5.77 3.85
N THR A 14 9.03 6.11 3.39
CA THR A 14 8.70 7.43 2.84
C THR A 14 7.64 8.08 3.73
N PRO A 15 8.00 8.89 4.72
CA PRO A 15 7.03 9.57 5.59
C PRO A 15 6.13 10.53 4.80
N GLY A 16 4.86 10.62 5.20
CA GLY A 16 3.87 11.51 4.60
C GLY A 16 2.52 11.39 5.31
N ASN A 17 1.48 11.95 4.71
CA ASN A 17 0.13 11.99 5.30
C ASN A 17 -0.87 11.08 4.57
N ASP A 18 -0.41 10.31 3.58
CA ASP A 18 -1.27 9.40 2.83
C ASP A 18 -1.48 8.12 3.62
N HIS A 19 -2.72 7.64 3.64
CA HIS A 19 -3.07 6.36 4.23
C HIS A 19 -2.85 5.23 3.23
N PHE A 20 -2.56 4.04 3.75
CA PHE A 20 -2.47 2.83 2.93
C PHE A 20 -3.09 1.63 3.65
N CYS A 21 -3.48 0.65 2.86
CA CYS A 21 -3.98 -0.64 3.34
C CYS A 21 -3.48 -1.77 2.43
N PHE A 22 -3.63 -3.01 2.90
CA PHE A 22 -3.42 -4.18 2.05
C PHE A 22 -4.76 -4.83 1.71
N MET A 23 -5.06 -4.91 0.41
CA MET A 23 -6.16 -5.70 -0.09
C MET A 23 -5.70 -7.16 -0.26
N ILE A 24 -6.33 -8.07 0.47
CA ILE A 24 -6.08 -9.51 0.35
C ILE A 24 -7.35 -10.22 -0.13
N PHE A 25 -7.15 -11.35 -0.80
CA PHE A 25 -8.23 -12.23 -1.25
C PHE A 25 -8.19 -13.51 -0.43
N GLU A 26 -9.27 -13.81 0.27
CA GLU A 26 -9.42 -15.03 1.06
C GLU A 26 -10.82 -15.61 0.88
N ASN A 27 -10.91 -16.91 0.59
CA ASN A 27 -12.20 -17.61 0.38
C ASN A 27 -13.17 -16.91 -0.60
N GLY A 28 -12.64 -16.30 -1.67
CA GLY A 28 -13.42 -15.56 -2.66
C GLY A 28 -13.85 -14.15 -2.25
N HIS A 29 -13.46 -13.69 -1.06
CA HIS A 29 -13.79 -12.37 -0.54
C HIS A 29 -12.57 -11.45 -0.51
N ARG A 30 -12.82 -10.15 -0.68
CA ARG A 30 -11.81 -9.10 -0.53
C ARG A 30 -11.83 -8.58 0.89
N HIS A 31 -10.67 -8.58 1.54
CA HIS A 31 -10.49 -7.99 2.86
C HIS A 31 -9.42 -6.89 2.78
N PHE A 32 -9.63 -5.82 3.54
CA PHE A 32 -8.66 -4.74 3.69
C PHE A 32 -8.03 -4.82 5.08
N LEU A 33 -6.70 -4.86 5.12
CA LEU A 33 -5.94 -4.65 6.34
C LEU A 33 -5.48 -3.20 6.37
N ASP A 34 -6.15 -2.39 7.18
CA ASP A 34 -5.81 -0.99 7.37
C ASP A 34 -4.74 -0.81 8.45
N PHE A 35 -3.91 0.21 8.28
CA PHE A 35 -2.85 0.59 9.21
C PHE A 35 -3.07 2.02 9.70
N PRO A 36 -4.05 2.25 10.60
CA PRO A 36 -4.48 3.62 10.94
C PRO A 36 -3.39 4.49 11.57
N ASN A 37 -2.38 3.86 12.20
CA ASN A 37 -1.26 4.55 12.83
C ASN A 37 -0.04 4.70 11.91
N ASP A 38 -0.05 4.10 10.73
CA ASP A 38 1.04 4.18 9.78
C ASP A 38 0.59 4.97 8.55
N THR A 39 1.40 5.93 8.14
CA THR A 39 1.19 6.71 6.92
C THR A 39 2.38 6.57 5.98
N THR A 40 2.19 7.02 4.75
CA THR A 40 3.22 7.07 3.72
C THR A 40 3.15 8.40 2.98
N GLY A 41 4.21 8.78 2.29
CA GLY A 41 4.22 9.86 1.31
C GLY A 41 4.22 9.25 -0.08
N VAL A 42 3.06 9.19 -0.72
CA VAL A 42 2.94 8.60 -2.06
C VAL A 42 3.66 9.47 -3.08
N ASN A 43 4.58 8.87 -3.83
CA ASN A 43 5.24 9.48 -4.97
C ASN A 43 5.54 8.45 -6.05
N GLN A 44 5.93 8.90 -7.24
CA GLN A 44 6.17 8.03 -8.39
C GLN A 44 7.29 7.01 -8.15
N ALA A 45 8.34 7.37 -7.40
CA ALA A 45 9.44 6.46 -7.10
C ALA A 45 9.01 5.33 -6.15
N LEU A 46 8.16 5.64 -5.16
CA LEU A 46 7.58 4.65 -4.25
C LEU A 46 6.64 3.70 -5.01
N ILE A 47 5.78 4.24 -5.87
CA ILE A 47 4.87 3.45 -6.71
C ILE A 47 5.65 2.49 -7.61
N GLY A 48 6.73 2.98 -8.26
CA GLY A 48 7.59 2.13 -9.09
C GLY A 48 8.23 0.98 -8.31
N GLN A 49 8.80 1.27 -7.13
CA GLN A 49 9.40 0.23 -6.28
C GLN A 49 8.37 -0.79 -5.76
N LEU A 50 7.15 -0.33 -5.46
CA LEU A 50 6.05 -1.22 -5.10
C LEU A 50 5.65 -2.09 -6.28
N ALA A 51 5.51 -1.52 -7.47
CA ALA A 51 5.19 -2.26 -8.70
C ALA A 51 6.26 -3.32 -9.02
N ASP A 52 7.55 -3.01 -8.86
CA ASP A 52 8.63 -3.99 -9.01
C ASP A 52 8.53 -5.14 -7.99
N LEU A 53 8.05 -4.84 -6.77
CA LEU A 53 7.95 -5.82 -5.69
C LEU A 53 6.68 -6.67 -5.77
N VAL A 54 5.54 -6.09 -6.18
CA VAL A 54 4.21 -6.73 -6.14
C VAL A 54 3.55 -6.94 -7.50
N GLY A 55 4.04 -6.34 -8.57
CA GLY A 55 3.35 -6.21 -9.86
C GLY A 55 2.52 -4.93 -9.90
N ALA A 56 2.55 -4.20 -11.02
CA ALA A 56 1.87 -2.92 -11.17
C ALA A 56 0.34 -3.04 -11.00
N GLU A 57 -0.24 -4.17 -11.40
CA GLU A 57 -1.66 -4.48 -11.25
C GLU A 57 -2.11 -4.60 -9.78
N ASN A 58 -1.16 -4.81 -8.86
CA ASN A 58 -1.41 -4.94 -7.43
C ASN A 58 -1.14 -3.63 -6.66
N VAL A 59 -0.89 -2.52 -7.36
CA VAL A 59 -0.72 -1.19 -6.77
C VAL A 59 -1.85 -0.28 -7.22
N GLN A 60 -2.62 0.23 -6.27
CA GLN A 60 -3.75 1.14 -6.53
C GLN A 60 -3.53 2.41 -5.72
N VAL A 61 -3.72 3.56 -6.37
CA VAL A 61 -3.60 4.88 -5.75
C VAL A 61 -4.85 5.66 -6.10
N GLU A 62 -5.55 6.13 -5.09
CA GLU A 62 -6.82 6.84 -5.24
C GLU A 62 -6.79 8.16 -4.46
N THR A 63 -7.29 9.23 -5.07
CA THR A 63 -7.51 10.49 -4.34
C THR A 63 -8.83 10.38 -3.58
N ILE A 64 -8.73 10.36 -2.25
CA ILE A 64 -9.92 10.40 -1.40
C ILE A 64 -10.52 11.82 -1.48
N LYS A 65 -11.75 11.92 -1.99
CA LYS A 65 -12.54 13.15 -1.89
C LYS A 65 -13.35 13.07 -0.60
N LEU A 66 -12.99 13.88 0.40
CA LEU A 66 -13.85 14.08 1.55
C LEU A 66 -15.10 14.82 1.06
N GLN A 67 -16.27 14.21 1.23
CA GLN A 67 -17.57 14.79 0.87
C GLN A 67 -18.02 15.82 1.90
#